data_AF-A0A6I1JS06-F1
#
_entry.id   AF-A0A6I1JS06-F1
#
_cell.length_a   1.000
_cell.length_b   1.000
_cell.length_c   1.000
_cell.angle_alpha   90.00
_cell.angle_beta   90.00
_cell.angle_gamma   90.00
#
_symmetry.space_group_name_H-M   'P 1'
#
loop_
_entity.id
_entity.type
_entity.pdbx_description
1 polymer ?
#
loop_
_entity_poly.entity_id
_entity_poly.type
_entity_poly.pdbx_seq_one_letter_code
_entity_poly.pdbx_strand_id
1 'polypeptide(L)'
;MKTSFLALTLATLCAASSAFGQGAAVIIKQRAKETAGRPLNLPPPPQPGQAATGVAAPQGAAQPNVTKILADLAIIKSRPQATQEQKDKLATNLGGVALGAHKPSTEAVQTLANSLADAIAGKKLSSADQTALANSLAVALNAAAGSPQFKAALQGVQDALYLANANEAAIQAVAKALTGLTTKAK
;
A
#
# COMPACT_ATOMS: atom_id res chain seq x y z
N MET A 1 -19.16 6.56 52.13
CA MET A 1 -19.82 5.23 52.05
C MET A 1 -19.83 4.89 50.56
N LYS A 2 -18.95 4.09 49.96
CA LYS A 2 -18.46 2.73 50.25
C LYS A 2 -19.59 1.71 50.29
N THR A 3 -19.81 1.04 49.15
CA THR A 3 -20.04 -0.40 49.05
C THR A 3 -19.78 -0.87 47.61
N SER A 4 -18.94 -1.90 47.53
CA SER A 4 -18.51 -2.66 46.36
C SER A 4 -19.52 -3.76 45.99
N PHE A 5 -19.37 -4.39 44.82
CA PHE A 5 -19.34 -5.85 44.55
C PHE A 5 -19.26 -6.04 43.01
N LEU A 6 -18.12 -6.40 42.43
CA LEU A 6 -17.52 -7.74 42.24
C LEU A 6 -18.40 -8.69 41.37
N ALA A 7 -18.03 -8.85 40.09
CA ALA A 7 -18.40 -10.01 39.29
C ALA A 7 -17.21 -10.41 38.39
N LEU A 8 -16.78 -11.64 38.64
CA LEU A 8 -15.65 -12.38 38.09
C LEU A 8 -16.13 -13.15 36.85
N THR A 9 -15.51 -12.96 35.68
CA THR A 9 -15.58 -13.96 34.60
C THR A 9 -14.25 -14.12 33.87
N LEU A 10 -13.85 -15.38 33.86
CA LEU A 10 -12.65 -16.04 33.37
C LEU A 10 -12.61 -16.10 31.83
N ALA A 11 -11.46 -15.77 31.22
CA ALA A 11 -11.15 -16.19 29.85
C ALA A 11 -9.65 -16.46 29.71
N THR A 12 -9.31 -17.74 29.78
CA THR A 12 -8.06 -18.34 29.32
C THR A 12 -7.95 -18.18 27.80
N LEU A 13 -6.74 -17.95 27.27
CA LEU A 13 -6.07 -18.74 26.21
C LEU A 13 -5.19 -17.91 25.24
N CYS A 14 -3.89 -18.26 25.22
CA CYS A 14 -2.86 -18.14 24.17
C CYS A 14 -2.61 -16.82 23.41
N ALA A 15 -1.37 -16.33 23.49
CA ALA A 15 -0.42 -16.39 22.37
C ALA A 15 1.00 -16.00 22.82
N ALA A 16 1.95 -16.87 22.47
CA ALA A 16 3.37 -16.74 22.76
C ALA A 16 4.02 -15.61 21.97
N SER A 17 4.87 -14.83 22.64
CA SER A 17 5.87 -13.97 22.03
C SER A 17 7.05 -14.82 21.54
N SER A 18 7.33 -14.86 20.23
CA SER A 18 8.70 -14.89 19.66
C SER A 18 8.72 -15.16 18.15
N ALA A 19 9.79 -14.69 17.50
CA ALA A 19 10.27 -15.03 16.15
C ALA A 19 9.98 -14.06 14.99
N PHE A 20 10.32 -12.77 15.15
CA PHE A 20 10.79 -11.96 14.02
C PHE A 20 12.33 -12.09 13.97
N GLY A 21 12.88 -12.95 13.10
CA GLY A 21 14.35 -13.03 13.01
C GLY A 21 15.04 -14.21 12.31
N GLN A 22 14.37 -15.14 11.62
CA GLN A 22 15.05 -16.32 11.03
C GLN A 22 14.73 -16.59 9.54
N GLY A 23 14.38 -15.57 8.75
CA GLY A 23 14.14 -15.74 7.31
C GLY A 23 15.23 -15.22 6.37
N ALA A 24 16.02 -14.23 6.80
CA ALA A 24 16.88 -13.47 5.87
C ALA A 24 18.16 -14.21 5.46
N ALA A 25 18.72 -15.07 6.33
CA ALA A 25 20.02 -15.69 6.08
C ALA A 25 19.97 -16.89 5.11
N VAL A 26 18.83 -17.59 5.00
CA VAL A 26 18.71 -18.79 4.14
C VAL A 26 18.48 -18.39 2.67
N ILE A 27 17.70 -17.33 2.43
CA ILE A 27 17.34 -16.87 1.07
C ILE A 27 18.55 -16.30 0.31
N ILE A 28 19.54 -15.73 1.02
CA ILE A 28 20.76 -15.20 0.39
C ILE A 28 21.69 -16.34 -0.06
N LYS A 29 21.74 -17.45 0.67
CA LYS A 29 22.63 -18.58 0.37
C LYS A 29 22.12 -19.47 -0.77
N GLN A 30 20.80 -19.51 -0.97
CA GLN A 30 20.18 -20.24 -2.10
C GLN A 30 20.40 -19.53 -3.44
N ARG A 31 20.30 -18.19 -3.46
CA ARG A 31 20.44 -17.39 -4.68
C ARG A 31 21.83 -17.43 -5.34
N ALA A 32 22.89 -17.64 -4.56
CA ALA A 32 24.25 -17.74 -5.11
C ALA A 32 24.53 -19.09 -5.80
N LYS A 33 23.80 -20.16 -5.45
CA LYS A 33 24.02 -21.50 -5.98
C LYS A 33 23.28 -21.75 -7.32
N GLU A 34 22.25 -20.98 -7.62
CA GLU A 34 21.42 -21.15 -8.83
C GLU A 34 21.91 -20.35 -10.06
N THR A 35 22.83 -19.39 -9.90
CA THR A 35 23.39 -18.60 -11.02
C THR A 35 24.63 -19.21 -11.68
N ALA A 36 25.19 -20.30 -11.15
CA ALA A 36 26.45 -20.85 -11.63
C ALA A 36 26.31 -21.92 -12.75
N GLY A 37 25.09 -22.24 -13.20
CA GLY A 37 24.89 -23.46 -14.01
C GLY A 37 23.75 -23.47 -15.03
N ARG A 38 23.37 -22.32 -15.63
CA ARG A 38 22.43 -22.35 -16.77
C ARG A 38 23.18 -22.29 -18.10
N PRO A 39 23.31 -23.40 -18.85
CA PRO A 39 23.45 -23.34 -20.29
C PRO A 39 22.12 -22.92 -20.94
N LEU A 40 22.23 -22.15 -22.03
CA LEU A 40 21.13 -21.64 -22.83
C LEU A 40 20.31 -22.78 -23.50
N ASN A 41 18.98 -22.66 -23.43
CA ASN A 41 18.00 -23.00 -24.47
C ASN A 41 17.57 -24.48 -24.68
N LEU A 42 16.31 -24.81 -24.29
CA LEU A 42 15.17 -25.31 -25.11
C LEU A 42 14.15 -26.17 -24.28
N PRO A 43 12.83 -26.18 -24.62
CA PRO A 43 11.74 -26.85 -23.88
C PRO A 43 11.37 -28.25 -24.46
N PRO A 44 10.89 -29.25 -23.67
CA PRO A 44 9.55 -29.86 -23.88
C PRO A 44 9.01 -30.65 -22.63
N PRO A 45 8.02 -31.58 -22.73
CA PRO A 45 6.60 -31.55 -23.14
C PRO A 45 5.63 -31.82 -21.92
N PRO A 46 4.28 -31.84 -22.08
CA PRO A 46 3.33 -31.80 -20.95
C PRO A 46 3.02 -33.21 -20.38
N GLN A 47 2.76 -33.31 -19.07
CA GLN A 47 2.31 -34.55 -18.42
C GLN A 47 0.83 -34.51 -17.96
N PRO A 48 0.11 -35.65 -18.01
CA PRO A 48 -1.34 -35.70 -17.87
C PRO A 48 -1.75 -35.92 -16.41
N GLY A 49 -2.78 -35.18 -15.95
CA GLY A 49 -3.58 -35.64 -14.81
C GLY A 49 -3.97 -34.67 -13.69
N GLN A 50 -3.70 -33.36 -13.78
CA GLN A 50 -4.25 -32.41 -12.79
C GLN A 50 -4.79 -31.15 -13.46
N ALA A 51 -6.11 -31.11 -13.63
CA ALA A 51 -6.82 -29.85 -13.79
C ALA A 51 -6.94 -29.18 -12.42
N ALA A 52 -6.14 -28.15 -12.19
CA ALA A 52 -6.51 -27.03 -11.34
C ALA A 52 -5.97 -25.77 -12.03
N THR A 53 -6.88 -25.11 -12.73
CA THR A 53 -6.95 -23.68 -13.03
C THR A 53 -5.81 -22.84 -12.47
N GLY A 54 -5.13 -22.17 -13.42
CA GLY A 54 -3.97 -21.32 -13.23
C GLY A 54 -3.98 -20.50 -11.95
N VAL A 55 -2.90 -20.69 -11.22
CA VAL A 55 -2.37 -19.86 -10.15
C VAL A 55 -2.33 -18.40 -10.62
N ALA A 56 -3.24 -17.56 -10.13
CA ALA A 56 -3.06 -16.11 -10.15
C ALA A 56 -2.24 -15.71 -8.90
N ALA A 57 -0.92 -15.87 -8.96
CA ALA A 57 0.07 -15.16 -8.14
C ALA A 57 1.48 -15.51 -8.64
N PRO A 58 2.39 -14.52 -8.78
CA PRO A 58 2.58 -13.46 -7.79
C PRO A 58 2.42 -12.07 -8.39
N GLN A 59 1.47 -11.30 -7.85
CA GLN A 59 1.58 -9.85 -7.79
C GLN A 59 2.71 -9.51 -6.82
N GLY A 60 3.96 -9.67 -7.28
CA GLY A 60 5.16 -9.54 -6.44
C GLY A 60 6.33 -8.89 -7.16
N ALA A 61 6.10 -8.25 -8.30
CA ALA A 61 7.04 -7.25 -8.79
C ALA A 61 6.84 -6.02 -7.91
N ALA A 62 7.75 -5.77 -6.98
CA ALA A 62 7.83 -4.50 -6.28
C ALA A 62 7.82 -3.39 -7.35
N GLN A 63 6.67 -2.72 -7.50
CA GLN A 63 6.56 -1.67 -8.50
C GLN A 63 7.54 -0.57 -8.08
N PRO A 64 8.54 -0.22 -8.92
CA PRO A 64 9.58 0.73 -8.54
C PRO A 64 9.01 2.08 -8.09
N ASN A 65 7.79 2.40 -8.53
CA ASN A 65 7.07 3.61 -8.19
C ASN A 65 6.42 3.57 -6.79
N VAL A 66 6.07 2.39 -6.25
CA VAL A 66 5.60 2.26 -4.85
C VAL A 66 6.71 2.54 -3.84
N THR A 67 7.93 2.08 -4.12
CA THR A 67 9.11 2.43 -3.30
C THR A 67 9.39 3.92 -3.31
N LYS A 68 9.19 4.59 -4.45
CA LYS A 68 9.33 6.06 -4.56
C LYS A 68 8.23 6.80 -3.78
N ILE A 69 6.98 6.33 -3.83
CA ILE A 69 5.90 6.88 -3.00
C ILE A 69 6.27 6.78 -1.52
N LEU A 70 6.80 5.65 -1.05
CA LEU A 70 7.24 5.51 0.34
C LEU A 70 8.30 6.54 0.74
N ALA A 71 9.26 6.80 -0.15
CA ALA A 71 10.27 7.83 0.06
C ALA A 71 9.65 9.23 0.15
N ASP A 72 8.72 9.57 -0.75
CA ASP A 72 8.01 10.85 -0.73
C ASP A 72 7.20 11.01 0.57
N LEU A 73 6.45 9.99 0.97
CA LEU A 73 5.66 10.00 2.22
C LEU A 73 6.56 10.21 3.45
N ALA A 74 7.76 9.61 3.47
CA ALA A 74 8.72 9.78 4.55
C ALA A 74 9.30 11.19 4.62
N ILE A 75 9.61 11.77 3.46
CA ILE A 75 10.11 13.14 3.35
C ILE A 75 9.01 14.13 3.78
N ILE A 76 7.79 14.00 3.25
CA ILE A 76 6.69 14.94 3.51
C ILE A 76 6.28 14.93 4.98
N LYS A 77 6.13 13.75 5.61
CA LYS A 77 5.70 13.67 7.02
C LYS A 77 6.65 14.38 7.99
N SER A 78 7.94 14.45 7.63
CA SER A 78 8.98 15.06 8.48
C SER A 78 8.96 16.59 8.49
N ARG A 79 8.14 17.22 7.64
CA ARG A 79 8.06 18.67 7.51
C ARG A 79 6.69 19.17 7.93
N PRO A 80 6.58 20.33 8.60
CA PRO A 80 5.29 20.87 9.03
C PRO A 80 4.36 21.21 7.86
N GLN A 81 4.92 21.46 6.67
CA GLN A 81 4.20 21.74 5.44
C GLN A 81 4.89 21.07 4.26
N ALA A 82 4.10 20.55 3.32
CA ALA A 82 4.58 20.00 2.07
C ALA A 82 4.90 21.12 1.06
N THR A 83 6.08 21.09 0.46
CA THR A 83 6.45 22.03 -0.60
C THR A 83 5.80 21.64 -1.93
N GLN A 84 5.71 22.60 -2.86
CA GLN A 84 5.17 22.33 -4.19
C GLN A 84 5.97 21.25 -4.93
N GLU A 85 7.30 21.30 -4.86
CA GLU A 85 8.16 20.26 -5.46
C GLU A 85 7.90 18.86 -4.89
N GLN A 86 7.63 18.74 -3.58
CA GLN A 86 7.28 17.46 -2.96
C GLN A 86 5.93 16.93 -3.45
N LYS A 87 4.96 17.83 -3.62
CA LYS A 87 3.64 17.50 -4.18
C LYS A 87 3.77 17.02 -5.62
N ASP A 88 4.57 17.70 -6.44
CA ASP A 88 4.79 17.33 -7.85
C ASP A 88 5.56 16.01 -8.01
N LYS A 89 6.55 15.74 -7.14
CA LYS A 89 7.23 14.44 -7.09
C LYS A 89 6.27 13.31 -6.72
N LEU A 90 5.45 13.52 -5.68
CA LEU A 90 4.44 12.55 -5.27
C LEU A 90 3.43 12.30 -6.39
N ALA A 91 2.95 13.35 -7.07
CA ALA A 91 2.04 13.22 -8.22
C ALA A 91 2.66 12.40 -9.35
N THR A 92 3.94 12.66 -9.68
CA THR A 92 4.68 11.91 -10.70
C THR A 92 4.76 10.43 -10.34
N ASN A 93 5.10 10.12 -9.09
CA ASN A 93 5.27 8.75 -8.64
C ASN A 93 3.93 8.00 -8.55
N LEU A 94 2.86 8.66 -8.09
CA LEU A 94 1.49 8.13 -8.13
C LEU A 94 1.04 7.86 -9.58
N GLY A 95 1.31 8.80 -10.50
CA GLY A 95 0.99 8.65 -11.91
C GLY A 95 1.73 7.50 -12.59
N GLY A 96 2.94 7.20 -12.12
CA GLY A 96 3.73 6.04 -12.59
C GLY A 96 3.27 4.70 -12.02
N VAL A 97 2.50 4.68 -10.93
CA VAL A 97 1.89 3.45 -10.39
C VAL A 97 0.62 3.07 -11.13
N ALA A 98 -0.09 4.04 -11.71
CA ALA A 98 -1.31 3.77 -12.45
C ALA A 98 -1.01 3.15 -13.83
N LEU A 99 -1.47 1.91 -14.03
CA LEU A 99 -1.28 1.13 -15.25
C LEU A 99 -2.64 0.77 -15.88
N GLY A 100 -2.63 0.49 -17.18
CA GLY A 100 -3.77 -0.11 -17.89
C GLY A 100 -4.89 0.87 -18.28
N ALA A 101 -6.03 0.31 -18.71
CA ALA A 101 -7.14 1.03 -19.33
C ALA A 101 -7.90 1.99 -18.39
N HIS A 102 -7.70 1.86 -17.07
CA HIS A 102 -8.33 2.71 -16.06
C HIS A 102 -7.38 3.77 -15.50
N LYS A 103 -6.32 4.10 -16.23
CA LYS A 103 -5.35 5.11 -15.79
C LYS A 103 -6.06 6.45 -15.54
N PRO A 104 -5.93 7.03 -14.34
CA PRO A 104 -6.51 8.32 -14.03
C PRO A 104 -5.80 9.44 -14.80
N SER A 105 -6.55 10.52 -15.06
CA SER A 105 -6.03 11.75 -15.64
C SER A 105 -4.94 12.38 -14.75
N THR A 106 -3.98 13.07 -15.36
CA THR A 106 -2.90 13.76 -14.65
C THR A 106 -3.42 14.76 -13.63
N GLU A 107 -4.49 15.50 -13.96
CA GLU A 107 -5.13 16.45 -13.04
C GLU A 107 -5.69 15.76 -11.77
N ALA A 108 -6.31 14.59 -11.93
CA ALA A 108 -6.86 13.85 -10.80
C ALA A 108 -5.74 13.30 -9.89
N VAL A 109 -4.65 12.81 -10.49
CA VAL A 109 -3.46 12.38 -9.74
C VAL A 109 -2.80 13.55 -9.01
N GLN A 110 -2.69 14.72 -9.63
CA GLN A 110 -2.16 15.92 -9.00
C GLN A 110 -3.01 16.36 -7.81
N THR A 111 -4.34 16.34 -7.97
CA THR A 111 -5.26 16.68 -6.88
C THR A 111 -5.09 15.73 -5.69
N LEU A 112 -4.98 14.42 -5.96
CA LEU A 112 -4.70 13.42 -4.94
C LEU A 112 -3.36 13.67 -4.23
N ALA A 113 -2.29 13.92 -4.99
CA ALA A 113 -0.98 14.19 -4.42
C ALA A 113 -0.98 15.42 -3.52
N ASN A 114 -1.63 16.50 -3.97
CA ASN A 114 -1.75 17.74 -3.21
C ASN A 114 -2.49 17.51 -1.89
N SER A 115 -3.67 16.88 -1.93
CA SER A 115 -4.46 16.59 -0.74
C SER A 115 -3.74 15.64 0.22
N LEU A 116 -3.08 14.60 -0.32
CA LEU A 116 -2.37 13.62 0.49
C LEU A 116 -1.15 14.24 1.18
N ALA A 117 -0.35 15.01 0.45
CA ALA A 117 0.82 15.67 1.00
C ALA A 117 0.45 16.67 2.11
N ASP A 118 -0.66 17.40 1.93
CA ASP A 118 -1.18 18.32 2.94
C ASP A 118 -1.69 17.55 4.18
N ALA A 119 -2.39 16.43 3.96
CA ALA A 119 -2.93 15.60 5.03
C ALA A 119 -1.85 14.98 5.92
N ILE A 120 -0.68 14.62 5.37
CA ILE A 120 0.40 13.94 6.09
C ILE A 120 1.54 14.87 6.54
N ALA A 121 1.58 16.13 6.10
CA ALA A 121 2.61 17.06 6.51
C ALA A 121 2.58 17.26 8.04
N GLY A 122 3.74 17.09 8.68
CA GLY A 122 3.93 17.21 10.12
C GLY A 122 3.22 16.13 10.94
N LYS A 123 2.74 15.06 10.30
CA LYS A 123 1.99 13.98 10.95
C LYS A 123 2.87 12.84 11.39
N LYS A 124 2.40 12.10 12.40
CA LYS A 124 3.06 10.91 12.92
C LYS A 124 2.57 9.68 12.18
N LEU A 125 3.23 9.35 11.08
CA LEU A 125 2.94 8.15 10.29
C LEU A 125 4.03 7.10 10.54
N SER A 126 3.67 5.93 11.10
CA SER A 126 4.62 4.82 11.31
C SER A 126 5.06 4.23 9.98
N SER A 127 6.22 3.57 9.92
CA SER A 127 6.70 2.91 8.69
C SER A 127 5.73 1.82 8.20
N ALA A 128 5.03 1.15 9.12
CA ALA A 128 3.99 0.19 8.78
C ALA A 128 2.79 0.87 8.10
N ASP A 129 2.30 1.98 8.67
CA ASP A 129 1.19 2.76 8.11
C ASP A 129 1.57 3.41 6.78
N GLN A 130 2.84 3.82 6.60
CA GLN A 130 3.35 4.33 5.32
C GLN A 130 3.27 3.26 4.25
N THR A 131 3.63 2.03 4.60
CA THR A 131 3.57 0.87 3.72
C THR A 131 2.12 0.52 3.38
N ALA A 132 1.23 0.50 4.36
CA ALA A 132 -0.19 0.25 4.15
C ALA A 132 -0.84 1.34 3.26
N LEU A 133 -0.50 2.60 3.50
CA LEU A 133 -0.96 3.76 2.73
C LEU A 133 -0.49 3.66 1.27
N ALA A 134 0.80 3.42 1.03
CA ALA A 134 1.34 3.32 -0.33
C ALA A 134 0.72 2.17 -1.13
N ASN A 135 0.51 1.00 -0.49
CA ASN A 135 -0.17 -0.12 -1.13
C ASN A 135 -1.65 0.19 -1.42
N SER A 136 -2.36 0.80 -0.48
CA SER A 136 -3.75 1.18 -0.66
C SER A 136 -3.91 2.19 -1.81
N LEU A 137 -3.01 3.17 -1.91
CA LEU A 137 -2.97 4.11 -3.04
C LEU A 137 -2.71 3.40 -4.37
N ALA A 138 -1.77 2.47 -4.40
CA ALA A 138 -1.47 1.69 -5.61
C ALA A 138 -2.69 0.88 -6.07
N VAL A 139 -3.40 0.24 -5.14
CA VAL A 139 -4.65 -0.46 -5.46
C VAL A 139 -5.72 0.52 -5.95
N ALA A 140 -5.94 1.63 -5.27
CA ALA A 140 -6.97 2.62 -5.66
C ALA A 140 -6.72 3.21 -7.05
N LEU A 141 -5.46 3.42 -7.43
CA LEU A 141 -5.07 3.97 -8.74
C LEU A 141 -5.24 2.99 -9.90
N ASN A 142 -5.30 1.69 -9.62
CA ASN A 142 -5.40 0.63 -10.64
C ASN A 142 -6.75 -0.10 -10.61
N ALA A 143 -7.52 0.02 -9.52
CA ALA A 143 -8.81 -0.61 -9.39
C ALA A 143 -9.91 0.14 -10.16
N ALA A 144 -10.86 -0.63 -10.71
CA ALA A 144 -12.04 -0.05 -11.34
C ALA A 144 -12.90 0.69 -10.32
N ALA A 145 -13.48 1.81 -10.76
CA ALA A 145 -14.40 2.61 -9.98
C ALA A 145 -15.52 1.77 -9.36
N GLY A 146 -15.80 1.97 -8.07
CA GLY A 146 -16.90 1.27 -7.37
C GLY A 146 -16.65 -0.22 -7.09
N SER A 147 -15.54 -0.80 -7.57
CA SER A 147 -15.17 -2.17 -7.25
C SER A 147 -14.94 -2.39 -5.74
N PRO A 148 -15.13 -3.61 -5.23
CA PRO A 148 -14.80 -3.95 -3.84
C PRO A 148 -13.34 -3.61 -3.50
N GLN A 149 -12.42 -3.80 -4.45
CA GLN A 149 -11.00 -3.49 -4.30
C GLN A 149 -10.79 -1.98 -4.12
N PHE A 150 -11.46 -1.14 -4.92
CA PHE A 150 -11.40 0.31 -4.77
C PHE A 150 -11.96 0.77 -3.43
N LYS A 151 -13.10 0.20 -2.99
CA LYS A 151 -13.69 0.52 -1.67
C LYS A 151 -12.77 0.15 -0.51
N ALA A 152 -12.17 -1.04 -0.54
CA ALA A 152 -11.21 -1.48 0.47
C ALA A 152 -9.96 -0.58 0.49
N ALA A 153 -9.45 -0.21 -0.68
CA ALA A 153 -8.32 0.71 -0.80
C ALA A 153 -8.64 2.11 -0.26
N LEU A 154 -9.82 2.66 -0.58
CA LEU A 154 -10.31 3.92 -0.04
C LEU A 154 -10.40 3.88 1.48
N GLN A 155 -10.89 2.79 2.06
CA GLN A 155 -10.92 2.60 3.51
C GLN A 155 -9.51 2.53 4.09
N GLY A 156 -8.60 1.75 3.49
CA GLY A 156 -7.22 1.64 3.95
C GLY A 156 -6.47 2.98 3.97
N VAL A 157 -6.72 3.86 2.99
CA VAL A 157 -6.16 5.22 2.99
C VAL A 157 -6.73 6.05 4.14
N GLN A 158 -8.04 6.00 4.38
CA GLN A 158 -8.68 6.75 5.47
C GLN A 158 -8.18 6.29 6.85
N ASP A 159 -8.06 4.97 7.06
CA ASP A 159 -7.53 4.38 8.30
C ASP A 159 -6.09 4.85 8.55
N ALA A 160 -5.22 4.78 7.53
CA ALA A 160 -3.84 5.23 7.66
C ALA A 160 -3.71 6.73 7.98
N LEU A 161 -4.57 7.58 7.41
CA LEU A 161 -4.60 9.01 7.71
C LEU A 161 -5.16 9.29 9.11
N TYR A 162 -6.16 8.53 9.56
CA TYR A 162 -6.69 8.61 10.91
C TYR A 162 -5.62 8.25 11.94
N LEU A 163 -4.92 7.13 11.74
CA LEU A 163 -3.78 6.71 12.57
C LEU A 163 -2.65 7.76 12.56
N ALA A 164 -2.46 8.46 11.44
CA ALA A 164 -1.51 9.57 11.34
C ALA A 164 -1.92 10.84 12.10
N ASN A 165 -3.11 10.88 12.72
CA ASN A 165 -3.70 12.07 13.32
C ASN A 165 -3.93 13.19 12.28
N ALA A 166 -4.29 12.83 11.05
CA ALA A 166 -4.88 13.77 10.11
C ALA A 166 -6.26 14.20 10.63
N ASN A 167 -6.65 15.46 10.37
CA ASN A 167 -7.99 15.92 10.74
C ASN A 167 -9.03 15.38 9.75
N GLU A 168 -10.30 15.37 10.17
CA GLU A 168 -11.38 14.82 9.35
C GLU A 168 -11.51 15.52 7.99
N ALA A 169 -11.35 16.83 7.94
CA ALA A 169 -11.40 17.59 6.69
C ALA A 169 -10.32 17.15 5.68
N ALA A 170 -9.11 16.87 6.15
CA ALA A 170 -8.01 16.36 5.34
C ALA A 170 -8.26 14.93 4.86
N ILE A 171 -8.79 14.06 5.74
CA ILE A 171 -9.19 12.70 5.38
C ILE A 171 -10.25 12.74 4.27
N GLN A 172 -11.27 13.58 4.42
CA GLN A 172 -12.32 13.75 3.42
C GLN A 172 -11.83 14.37 2.11
N ALA A 173 -10.86 15.30 2.17
CA ALA A 173 -10.23 15.85 0.97
C ALA A 173 -9.51 14.77 0.16
N VAL A 174 -8.76 13.88 0.83
CA VAL A 174 -8.09 12.75 0.17
C VAL A 174 -9.11 11.74 -0.36
N ALA A 175 -10.16 11.41 0.39
CA ALA A 175 -11.22 10.52 -0.07
C ALA A 175 -11.94 11.06 -1.31
N LYS A 176 -12.26 12.36 -1.32
CA LYS A 176 -12.82 13.06 -2.49
C LYS A 176 -11.86 13.03 -3.68
N ALA A 177 -10.56 13.24 -3.46
CA ALA A 177 -9.57 13.16 -4.54
C ALA A 177 -9.47 11.74 -5.12
N LEU A 178 -9.50 10.69 -4.28
CA LEU A 178 -9.50 9.29 -4.71
C LEU A 178 -10.74 8.94 -5.53
N THR A 179 -11.92 9.34 -5.08
CA THR A 179 -13.17 9.14 -5.86
C THR A 179 -13.14 9.92 -7.17
N GLY A 180 -12.50 11.09 -7.21
CA GLY A 180 -12.26 11.87 -8.42
C GLY A 180 -11.41 11.17 -9.49
N LEU A 181 -10.55 10.21 -9.13
CA LEU A 181 -9.74 9.42 -10.08
C LEU A 181 -10.59 8.69 -11.13
N THR A 182 -11.83 8.35 -10.76
CA THR A 182 -12.73 7.52 -11.55
C THR A 182 -13.55 8.28 -12.60
N THR A 183 -13.48 9.62 -12.58
CA THR A 183 -14.40 10.47 -13.35
C THR A 183 -13.87 10.92 -14.72
N LYS A 184 -12.64 10.56 -15.11
CA LYS A 184 -12.02 10.98 -16.39
C LYS A 184 -11.29 9.84 -17.13
N ALA A 185 -11.90 8.67 -17.25
CA ALA A 185 -11.51 7.75 -18.33
C ALA A 185 -12.34 8.15 -19.56
N LYS A 186 -11.73 8.92 -20.48
CA LYS A 186 -12.33 9.28 -21.76
C LYS A 186 -11.49 8.70 -22.89
#